data_AF-A0A1B1UG39-F1
#
_entry.id   AF-A0A1B1UG39-F1
#
_cell.length_a   1.000
_cell.length_b   1.000
_cell.length_c   1.000
_cell.angle_alpha   90.00
_cell.angle_beta   90.00
_cell.angle_gamma   90.00
#
_symmetry.space_group_name_H-M   'P 1'
#
loop_
_entity.id
_entity.type
_entity.pdbx_description
1 polymer ?
#
loop_
_entity_poly.entity_id
_entity_poly.type
_entity_poly.pdbx_seq_one_letter_code
_entity_poly.pdbx_strand_id
1 'polypeptide(L)'
;MIASVFEVRRERRWAALCMGALACLTVQAASAAECPGHPDAIGTSRTIVVDPRAYPIIGTMQYGKTLPLEDHEVVLTFDDGPLPKYSNQILDILAAHCAKATFFLVGSQANASPEGVRKVRDAGHTVATHSQNHPAGMDRLPFDRSKQEIEQGIASVTAALGDGTAPAPFLRIPGLRRTDEIEKFAASKGLQLWSADFPADDWRDVSAARVYELALKRLEAKGKGILLLHDIQPRTVTALPKILSELKARGYRIVHVMPATPERPATPTEPQQWQLRPPSEMVAGSRWPKVSKFAVAGPAVLPVPALSDLDWHTADLGARVSRRGRGVSLPPATPWPRQTSLPPVGTLAALPIPAASVFNIPESTRVAMLALSARRTTSIAQVRSTEVSSAGLAGKSRRHDRATTAQAPVPAEQAAQAPEGASGAAPKPAAQAKRNARSVRVAGLKKR
;
A
#
# COMPACT_ATOMS: atom_id res chain seq x y z
N MET A 1 -91.74 28.81 -7.03
CA MET A 1 -92.33 29.79 -6.09
C MET A 1 -91.45 29.84 -4.85
N ILE A 2 -91.29 31.01 -4.20
CA ILE A 2 -90.99 31.24 -2.77
C ILE A 2 -89.84 30.40 -2.12
N ALA A 3 -88.81 30.96 -1.47
CA ALA A 3 -88.30 32.34 -1.37
C ALA A 3 -86.84 32.35 -0.84
N SER A 4 -86.18 33.50 -0.94
CA SER A 4 -84.78 33.78 -0.56
C SER A 4 -84.60 34.13 0.93
N VAL A 5 -83.48 34.83 1.26
CA VAL A 5 -83.10 35.46 2.55
C VAL A 5 -82.29 34.51 3.47
N PHE A 6 -81.13 34.85 4.05
CA PHE A 6 -80.33 36.10 4.04
C PHE A 6 -78.88 35.92 3.52
N GLU A 7 -77.84 36.37 4.23
CA GLU A 7 -76.69 37.07 3.61
C GLU A 7 -75.48 37.28 4.59
N VAL A 8 -74.39 37.90 4.08
CA VAL A 8 -73.28 38.60 4.79
C VAL A 8 -72.00 37.81 5.19
N ARG A 9 -70.88 38.35 4.71
CA ARG A 9 -69.44 37.98 4.89
C ARG A 9 -68.92 38.02 6.35
N ARG A 10 -67.82 37.27 6.62
CA ARG A 10 -66.60 37.88 7.22
C ARG A 10 -65.28 37.16 6.87
N GLU A 11 -64.20 37.94 6.88
CA GLU A 11 -62.82 37.69 6.44
C GLU A 11 -61.98 36.64 7.21
N ARG A 12 -61.08 35.95 6.46
CA ARG A 12 -59.69 35.50 6.83
C ARG A 12 -59.42 34.64 8.08
N ARG A 13 -58.75 33.49 7.89
CA ARG A 13 -57.29 33.33 8.18
C ARG A 13 -56.66 31.96 7.76
N TRP A 14 -55.62 32.04 6.92
CA TRP A 14 -54.30 31.36 6.92
C TRP A 14 -54.10 29.85 7.25
N ALA A 15 -53.02 29.30 6.66
CA ALA A 15 -52.47 27.93 6.76
C ALA A 15 -53.35 26.81 6.14
N ALA A 16 -53.05 26.21 4.97
CA ALA A 16 -51.81 25.59 4.45
C ALA A 16 -51.52 24.20 5.07
N LEU A 17 -51.86 23.13 4.32
CA LEU A 17 -51.62 21.74 4.73
C LEU A 17 -51.28 20.83 3.52
N CYS A 18 -50.35 21.28 2.68
CA CYS A 18 -49.77 20.44 1.63
C CYS A 18 -48.74 19.49 2.24
N MET A 19 -49.17 18.30 2.70
CA MET A 19 -48.24 17.23 3.09
C MET A 19 -47.57 16.64 1.84
N GLY A 20 -46.50 17.29 1.38
CA GLY A 20 -45.60 16.72 0.38
C GLY A 20 -44.92 15.48 0.95
N ALA A 21 -45.08 14.33 0.30
CA ALA A 21 -44.44 13.08 0.69
C ALA A 21 -42.93 13.15 0.42
N LEU A 22 -42.18 13.72 1.36
CA LEU A 22 -40.72 13.77 1.30
C LEU A 22 -40.16 12.37 1.59
N ALA A 23 -40.06 11.55 0.55
CA ALA A 23 -39.45 10.23 0.62
C ALA A 23 -37.94 10.37 0.90
N CYS A 24 -37.58 10.44 2.17
CA CYS A 24 -36.19 10.41 2.61
C CYS A 24 -35.54 9.10 2.15
N LEU A 25 -34.72 9.19 1.10
CA LEU A 25 -33.77 8.15 0.72
C LEU A 25 -32.72 8.03 1.83
N THR A 26 -33.05 7.24 2.85
CA THR A 26 -32.09 6.82 3.87
C THR A 26 -31.01 6.01 3.17
N VAL A 27 -29.84 6.62 2.98
CA VAL A 27 -28.64 5.90 2.54
C VAL A 27 -28.32 4.89 3.64
N GLN A 28 -28.72 3.65 3.42
CA GLN A 28 -28.44 2.54 4.31
C GLN A 28 -26.92 2.33 4.30
N ALA A 29 -26.22 2.90 5.28
CA ALA A 29 -24.82 2.60 5.50
C ALA A 29 -24.71 1.10 5.76
N ALA A 30 -24.03 0.37 4.87
CA ALA A 30 -23.88 -1.07 4.99
C ALA A 30 -23.13 -1.39 6.28
N SER A 31 -23.86 -1.87 7.29
CA SER A 31 -23.28 -2.42 8.50
C SER A 31 -22.39 -3.60 8.13
N ALA A 32 -21.16 -3.63 8.64
CA ALA A 32 -20.35 -4.84 8.58
C ALA A 32 -21.17 -6.00 9.18
N ALA A 33 -21.11 -7.18 8.55
CA ALA A 33 -21.92 -8.32 8.95
C ALA A 33 -21.70 -8.63 10.45
N GLU A 34 -22.81 -8.80 11.18
CA GLU A 34 -22.79 -9.02 12.63
C GLU A 34 -21.91 -10.22 12.97
N CYS A 35 -20.91 -10.02 13.83
CA CYS A 35 -19.91 -11.03 14.17
C CYS A 35 -20.34 -11.77 15.45
N PRO A 36 -20.83 -13.02 15.38
CA PRO A 36 -21.43 -13.68 16.54
C PRO A 36 -20.38 -13.89 17.64
N GLY A 37 -20.66 -13.42 18.85
CA GLY A 37 -19.74 -13.51 20.00
C GLY A 37 -18.62 -12.46 20.04
N HIS A 38 -18.46 -11.62 19.01
CA HIS A 38 -17.37 -10.64 18.92
C HIS A 38 -17.88 -9.23 18.55
N PRO A 39 -18.54 -8.50 19.47
CA PRO A 39 -19.03 -7.13 19.20
C PRO A 39 -17.89 -6.15 18.86
N ASP A 40 -16.68 -6.40 19.39
CA ASP A 40 -15.50 -5.58 19.12
C ASP A 40 -14.79 -5.91 17.80
N ALA A 41 -15.22 -6.93 17.06
CA ALA A 41 -14.70 -7.25 15.73
C ALA A 41 -14.81 -6.07 14.74
N ILE A 42 -13.83 -5.92 13.84
CA ILE A 42 -13.88 -4.93 12.74
C ILE A 42 -14.87 -5.35 11.64
N GLY A 43 -15.07 -6.66 11.46
CA GLY A 43 -15.90 -7.23 10.41
C GLY A 43 -15.34 -7.00 9.01
N THR A 44 -16.12 -7.41 8.02
CA THR A 44 -15.92 -7.06 6.61
C THR A 44 -17.04 -6.11 6.22
N SER A 45 -16.70 -4.90 5.79
CA SER A 45 -17.67 -3.83 5.53
C SER A 45 -18.43 -4.01 4.21
N ARG A 46 -17.72 -4.39 3.16
CA ARG A 46 -18.27 -4.75 1.85
C ARG A 46 -17.34 -5.72 1.12
N THR A 47 -17.90 -6.44 0.15
CA THR A 47 -17.12 -7.17 -0.85
C THR A 47 -17.23 -6.40 -2.17
N ILE A 48 -16.09 -6.08 -2.79
CA ILE A 48 -16.04 -5.58 -4.17
C ILE A 48 -15.75 -6.74 -5.14
N VAL A 49 -16.37 -6.68 -6.31
CA VAL A 49 -16.23 -7.70 -7.36
C VAL A 49 -15.49 -7.08 -8.53
N VAL A 50 -14.36 -7.67 -8.89
CA VAL A 50 -13.41 -7.11 -9.85
C VAL A 50 -13.32 -7.97 -11.09
N ASP A 51 -13.49 -7.37 -12.27
CA ASP A 51 -13.11 -8.00 -13.54
C ASP A 51 -11.57 -7.89 -13.73
N PRO A 52 -10.84 -9.02 -13.83
CA PRO A 52 -9.42 -9.02 -14.13
C PRO A 52 -9.07 -8.38 -15.48
N ARG A 53 -9.98 -8.44 -16.46
CA ARG A 53 -9.71 -8.07 -17.86
C ARG A 53 -9.81 -6.57 -18.07
N ALA A 54 -10.76 -5.88 -17.43
CA ALA A 54 -10.88 -4.43 -17.45
C ALA A 54 -9.71 -3.70 -16.77
N TYR A 55 -9.13 -4.28 -15.70
CA TYR A 55 -8.06 -3.65 -14.91
C TYR A 55 -6.90 -4.63 -14.64
N PRO A 56 -6.10 -5.02 -15.65
CA PRO A 56 -5.16 -6.13 -15.54
C PRO A 56 -3.92 -5.89 -14.66
N ILE A 57 -3.66 -4.66 -14.19
CA ILE A 57 -2.55 -4.32 -13.29
C ILE A 57 -2.99 -3.29 -12.23
N ILE A 58 -2.70 -3.55 -10.95
CA ILE A 58 -3.11 -2.70 -9.80
C ILE A 58 -2.11 -2.67 -8.65
N GLY A 59 -2.10 -1.58 -7.89
CA GLY A 59 -1.33 -1.36 -6.66
C GLY A 59 -0.21 -0.31 -6.84
N THR A 60 -0.25 0.76 -6.04
CA THR A 60 0.59 1.96 -6.21
C THR A 60 2.06 1.81 -5.80
N MET A 61 2.51 0.62 -5.39
CA MET A 61 3.95 0.31 -5.33
C MET A 61 4.59 0.13 -6.72
N GLN A 62 3.79 -0.13 -7.77
CA GLN A 62 4.30 -0.39 -9.12
C GLN A 62 3.49 0.26 -10.25
N TYR A 63 2.22 0.60 -10.03
CA TYR A 63 1.30 1.03 -11.09
C TYR A 63 0.57 2.32 -10.72
N GLY A 64 0.08 3.05 -11.73
CA GLY A 64 -0.70 4.29 -11.53
C GLY A 64 -2.14 4.07 -11.05
N LYS A 65 -2.61 2.81 -10.98
CA LYS A 65 -3.94 2.41 -10.54
C LYS A 65 -3.88 1.55 -9.29
N THR A 66 -4.94 1.57 -8.47
CA THR A 66 -5.22 0.58 -7.43
C THR A 66 -6.71 0.22 -7.45
N LEU A 67 -7.19 -0.57 -6.48
CA LEU A 67 -8.58 -0.97 -6.36
C LEU A 67 -9.53 0.23 -6.15
N PRO A 68 -10.82 0.10 -6.54
CA PRO A 68 -11.86 1.11 -6.35
C PRO A 68 -12.33 1.16 -4.89
N LEU A 69 -11.44 1.66 -4.04
CA LEU A 69 -11.62 1.80 -2.60
C LEU A 69 -12.06 3.21 -2.24
N GLU A 70 -12.98 3.31 -1.30
CA GLU A 70 -13.36 4.56 -0.68
C GLU A 70 -12.36 4.94 0.42
N ASP A 71 -12.42 6.18 0.89
CA ASP A 71 -11.51 6.63 1.94
C ASP A 71 -11.76 5.86 3.25
N HIS A 72 -10.66 5.58 3.95
CA HIS A 72 -10.59 4.66 5.09
C HIS A 72 -10.92 3.19 4.78
N GLU A 73 -10.87 2.74 3.52
CA GLU A 73 -10.97 1.31 3.18
C GLU A 73 -9.60 0.63 3.01
N VAL A 74 -9.50 -0.62 3.49
CA VAL A 74 -8.27 -1.42 3.46
C VAL A 74 -8.56 -2.82 2.95
N VAL A 75 -7.72 -3.30 2.04
CA VAL A 75 -7.73 -4.71 1.59
C VAL A 75 -6.54 -5.42 2.20
N LEU A 76 -6.81 -6.46 2.99
CA LEU A 76 -5.78 -7.30 3.62
C LEU A 76 -5.31 -8.36 2.62
N THR A 77 -4.00 -8.45 2.39
CA THR A 77 -3.40 -9.46 1.51
C THR A 77 -2.23 -10.18 2.17
N PHE A 78 -2.18 -11.51 2.01
CA PHE A 78 -1.17 -12.38 2.60
C PHE A 78 -0.44 -13.18 1.51
N ASP A 79 0.89 -13.14 1.51
CA ASP A 79 1.75 -13.85 0.56
C ASP A 79 2.51 -15.03 1.22
N ASP A 80 3.07 -15.90 0.37
CA ASP A 80 3.90 -17.09 0.67
C ASP A 80 3.18 -18.32 1.29
N GLY A 81 1.93 -18.21 1.72
CA GLY A 81 1.19 -19.32 2.32
C GLY A 81 0.85 -20.51 1.39
N PRO A 82 0.27 -21.60 1.95
CA PRO A 82 0.04 -21.81 3.38
C PRO A 82 1.24 -22.47 4.08
N LEU A 83 1.49 -22.07 5.33
CA LEU A 83 2.39 -22.73 6.27
C LEU A 83 1.61 -23.01 7.58
N PRO A 84 1.12 -24.25 7.81
CA PRO A 84 0.12 -24.56 8.85
C PRO A 84 0.42 -24.05 10.27
N LYS A 85 1.71 -23.92 10.64
CA LYS A 85 2.12 -23.37 11.94
C LYS A 85 1.62 -21.93 12.17
N TYR A 86 1.53 -21.11 11.12
CA TYR A 86 1.20 -19.69 11.22
C TYR A 86 -0.08 -19.33 10.45
N SER A 87 -0.31 -19.89 9.26
CA SER A 87 -1.52 -19.66 8.47
C SER A 87 -2.80 -19.99 9.24
N ASN A 88 -2.81 -21.09 9.99
CA ASN A 88 -3.97 -21.44 10.83
C ASN A 88 -4.25 -20.34 11.87
N GLN A 89 -3.21 -19.83 12.55
CA GLN A 89 -3.36 -18.74 13.53
C GLN A 89 -3.83 -17.43 12.86
N ILE A 90 -3.40 -17.14 11.63
CA ILE A 90 -3.91 -16.00 10.84
C ILE A 90 -5.40 -16.18 10.54
N LEU A 91 -5.84 -17.38 10.14
CA LEU A 91 -7.25 -17.70 9.92
C LEU A 91 -8.08 -17.55 11.21
N ASP A 92 -7.58 -18.06 12.34
CA ASP A 92 -8.24 -17.94 13.66
C ASP A 92 -8.40 -16.46 14.06
N ILE A 93 -7.37 -15.64 13.86
CA ILE A 93 -7.40 -14.19 14.12
C ILE A 93 -8.40 -13.48 13.20
N LEU A 94 -8.43 -13.81 11.90
CA LEU A 94 -9.37 -13.23 10.94
C LEU A 94 -10.82 -13.62 11.25
N ALA A 95 -11.05 -14.87 11.68
CA ALA A 95 -12.35 -15.37 12.09
C ALA A 95 -12.87 -14.63 13.34
N ALA A 96 -12.05 -14.49 14.39
CA ALA A 96 -12.39 -13.75 15.61
C ALA A 96 -12.66 -12.25 15.37
N HIS A 97 -12.26 -11.71 14.21
CA HIS A 97 -12.52 -10.34 13.78
C HIS A 97 -13.55 -10.23 12.64
N CYS A 98 -14.16 -11.35 12.20
CA CYS A 98 -15.01 -11.46 11.00
C CYS A 98 -14.45 -10.76 9.74
N ALA A 99 -13.13 -10.68 9.61
CA ALA A 99 -12.43 -10.04 8.50
C ALA A 99 -12.15 -11.07 7.40
N LYS A 100 -12.38 -10.72 6.12
CA LYS A 100 -11.94 -11.51 4.96
C LYS A 100 -10.74 -10.84 4.28
N ALA A 101 -9.89 -11.67 3.67
CA ALA A 101 -8.64 -11.27 3.05
C ALA A 101 -8.41 -12.00 1.71
N THR A 102 -7.38 -11.62 0.98
CA THR A 102 -6.89 -12.34 -0.22
C THR A 102 -5.54 -12.98 0.08
N PHE A 103 -5.39 -14.27 -0.20
CA PHE A 103 -4.17 -15.03 0.04
C PHE A 103 -3.52 -15.43 -1.29
N PHE A 104 -2.31 -14.95 -1.55
CA PHE A 104 -1.52 -15.29 -2.72
C PHE A 104 -0.63 -16.49 -2.39
N LEU A 105 -1.12 -17.69 -2.73
CA LEU A 105 -0.49 -18.94 -2.31
C LEU A 105 0.60 -19.39 -3.29
N VAL A 106 1.70 -19.91 -2.74
CA VAL A 106 2.81 -20.48 -3.53
C VAL A 106 2.49 -21.94 -3.85
N GLY A 107 2.68 -22.35 -5.11
CA GLY A 107 2.26 -23.67 -5.59
C GLY A 107 2.91 -24.85 -4.86
N SER A 108 4.18 -24.74 -4.47
CA SER A 108 4.88 -25.76 -3.67
C SER A 108 4.30 -25.88 -2.25
N GLN A 109 3.94 -24.75 -1.63
CA GLN A 109 3.28 -24.69 -0.33
C GLN A 109 1.84 -25.24 -0.39
N ALA A 110 1.11 -24.95 -1.47
CA ALA A 110 -0.21 -25.51 -1.74
C ALA A 110 -0.16 -27.05 -1.89
N ASN A 111 0.86 -27.58 -2.58
CA ASN A 111 1.09 -29.02 -2.67
C ASN A 111 1.52 -29.65 -1.33
N ALA A 112 2.25 -28.91 -0.49
CA ALA A 112 2.69 -29.37 0.83
C ALA A 112 1.57 -29.32 1.89
N SER A 113 0.57 -28.44 1.74
CA SER A 113 -0.62 -28.42 2.60
C SER A 113 -1.92 -28.11 1.84
N PRO A 114 -2.46 -29.09 1.09
CA PRO A 114 -3.75 -28.95 0.41
C PRO A 114 -4.92 -28.69 1.38
N GLU A 115 -4.83 -29.24 2.59
CA GLU A 115 -5.74 -28.95 3.70
C GLU A 115 -5.74 -27.46 4.06
N GLY A 116 -4.56 -26.82 4.13
CA GLY A 116 -4.43 -25.38 4.38
C GLY A 116 -5.09 -24.54 3.29
N VAL A 117 -4.92 -24.91 2.02
CA VAL A 117 -5.58 -24.23 0.88
C VAL A 117 -7.11 -24.30 1.01
N ARG A 118 -7.65 -25.49 1.35
CA ARG A 118 -9.09 -25.64 1.57
C ARG A 118 -9.58 -24.88 2.80
N LYS A 119 -8.84 -24.85 3.92
CA LYS A 119 -9.20 -23.99 5.08
C LYS A 119 -9.32 -22.51 4.71
N VAL A 120 -8.43 -21.98 3.85
CA VAL A 120 -8.53 -20.59 3.37
C VAL A 120 -9.81 -20.38 2.52
N ARG A 121 -10.11 -21.32 1.61
CA ARG A 121 -11.35 -21.33 0.79
C ARG A 121 -12.60 -21.41 1.66
N ASP A 122 -12.65 -22.37 2.58
CA ASP A 122 -13.81 -22.72 3.39
C ASP A 122 -14.08 -21.65 4.48
N ALA A 123 -13.04 -20.94 4.92
CA ALA A 123 -13.17 -19.71 5.71
C ALA A 123 -13.73 -18.52 4.90
N GLY A 124 -14.01 -18.67 3.60
CA GLY A 124 -14.59 -17.65 2.73
C GLY A 124 -13.60 -16.53 2.35
N HIS A 125 -12.31 -16.81 2.32
CA HIS A 125 -11.29 -15.89 1.82
C HIS A 125 -11.01 -16.11 0.34
N THR A 126 -10.43 -15.11 -0.33
CA THR A 126 -10.08 -15.23 -1.74
C THR A 126 -8.72 -15.89 -1.90
N VAL A 127 -8.71 -17.12 -2.42
CA VAL A 127 -7.48 -17.85 -2.79
C VAL A 127 -6.98 -17.38 -4.16
N ALA A 128 -5.74 -16.91 -4.20
CA ALA A 128 -5.01 -16.39 -5.36
C ALA A 128 -3.62 -17.05 -5.46
N THR A 129 -2.78 -16.64 -6.42
CA THR A 129 -1.54 -17.36 -6.76
C THR A 129 -0.27 -16.51 -6.69
N HIS A 130 0.87 -17.14 -6.33
CA HIS A 130 2.17 -16.48 -6.10
C HIS A 130 3.36 -17.23 -6.74
N SER A 131 3.18 -17.75 -7.96
CA SER A 131 4.10 -18.69 -8.65
C SER A 131 4.21 -20.07 -7.98
N GLN A 132 4.95 -20.98 -8.60
CA GLN A 132 5.16 -22.34 -8.12
C GLN A 132 6.16 -22.42 -6.96
N ASN A 133 7.30 -21.74 -7.05
CA ASN A 133 8.42 -21.91 -6.10
C ASN A 133 8.94 -20.60 -5.48
N HIS A 134 8.24 -19.48 -5.65
CA HIS A 134 8.66 -18.13 -5.22
C HIS A 134 10.15 -17.82 -5.59
N PRO A 135 10.52 -17.86 -6.89
CA PRO A 135 11.90 -17.59 -7.31
C PRO A 135 12.28 -16.14 -7.01
N ALA A 136 13.25 -15.95 -6.12
CA ALA A 136 13.64 -14.63 -5.62
C ALA A 136 14.11 -13.62 -6.70
N GLY A 137 14.41 -14.08 -7.92
CA GLY A 137 14.78 -13.26 -9.08
C GLY A 137 13.87 -13.50 -10.30
N MET A 138 12.55 -13.43 -10.11
CA MET A 138 11.55 -13.62 -11.16
C MET A 138 11.72 -12.66 -12.37
N ASP A 139 12.29 -11.48 -12.14
CA ASP A 139 12.74 -10.48 -13.13
C ASP A 139 13.93 -10.92 -13.99
N ARG A 140 14.68 -11.94 -13.55
CA ARG A 140 15.95 -12.39 -14.15
C ARG A 140 15.90 -13.81 -14.69
N LEU A 141 14.78 -14.51 -14.49
CA LEU A 141 14.55 -15.82 -15.10
C LEU A 141 14.33 -15.67 -16.61
N PRO A 142 14.79 -16.63 -17.44
CA PRO A 142 14.37 -16.72 -18.83
C PRO A 142 12.84 -16.77 -18.91
N PHE A 143 12.23 -16.01 -19.83
CA PHE A 143 10.77 -15.81 -19.88
C PHE A 143 9.96 -17.13 -19.89
N ASP A 144 10.44 -18.18 -20.55
CA ASP A 144 9.81 -19.51 -20.52
C ASP A 144 9.77 -20.14 -19.12
N ARG A 145 10.79 -19.91 -18.29
CA ARG A 145 10.79 -20.31 -16.87
C ARG A 145 9.80 -19.48 -16.06
N SER A 146 9.68 -18.18 -16.34
CA SER A 146 8.70 -17.32 -15.66
C SER A 146 7.26 -17.68 -16.00
N LYS A 147 6.98 -18.09 -17.25
CA LYS A 147 5.68 -18.67 -17.63
C LYS A 147 5.40 -19.99 -16.90
N GLN A 148 6.37 -20.92 -16.90
CA GLN A 148 6.25 -22.22 -16.21
C GLN A 148 5.97 -22.04 -14.72
N GLU A 149 6.65 -21.11 -14.05
CA GLU A 149 6.41 -20.78 -12.64
C GLU A 149 4.98 -20.29 -12.36
N ILE A 150 4.41 -19.47 -13.25
CA ILE A 150 3.02 -18.99 -13.12
C ILE A 150 2.03 -20.13 -13.40
N GLU A 151 2.20 -20.85 -14.50
CA GLU A 151 1.29 -21.92 -14.94
C GLU A 151 1.29 -23.12 -13.96
N GLN A 152 2.45 -23.51 -13.45
CA GLN A 152 2.56 -24.56 -12.43
C GLN A 152 1.98 -24.10 -11.09
N GLY A 153 2.22 -22.84 -10.68
CA GLY A 153 1.64 -22.28 -9.45
C GLY A 153 0.11 -22.33 -9.46
N ILE A 154 -0.51 -21.92 -10.58
CA ILE A 154 -1.95 -22.03 -10.79
C ILE A 154 -2.42 -23.48 -10.77
N ALA A 155 -1.72 -24.40 -11.45
CA ALA A 155 -2.09 -25.82 -11.48
C ALA A 155 -2.04 -26.46 -10.08
N SER A 156 -0.98 -26.20 -9.30
CA SER A 156 -0.81 -26.70 -7.94
C SER A 156 -1.88 -26.17 -6.98
N VAL A 157 -2.17 -24.87 -7.01
CA VAL A 157 -3.23 -24.27 -6.17
C VAL A 157 -4.62 -24.80 -6.59
N THR A 158 -4.88 -25.01 -7.88
CA THR A 158 -6.13 -25.63 -8.38
C THR A 158 -6.27 -27.07 -7.89
N ALA A 159 -5.21 -27.88 -7.97
CA ALA A 159 -5.20 -29.26 -7.47
C ALA A 159 -5.39 -29.33 -5.94
N ALA A 160 -4.83 -28.36 -5.20
CA ALA A 160 -4.97 -28.27 -3.75
C ALA A 160 -6.37 -27.82 -3.29
N LEU A 161 -7.02 -26.91 -4.03
CA LEU A 161 -8.40 -26.49 -3.82
C LEU A 161 -9.39 -27.66 -3.96
N GLY A 162 -9.18 -28.51 -4.98
CA GLY A 162 -10.06 -29.65 -5.26
C GLY A 162 -11.42 -29.24 -5.84
N ASP A 163 -12.35 -30.20 -5.91
CA ASP A 163 -13.78 -29.99 -6.22
C ASP A 163 -14.08 -29.20 -7.51
N GLY A 164 -13.17 -29.24 -8.49
CA GLY A 164 -13.25 -28.43 -9.72
C GLY A 164 -13.08 -26.91 -9.50
N THR A 165 -12.74 -26.48 -8.29
CA THR A 165 -12.61 -25.07 -7.90
C THR A 165 -11.29 -24.49 -8.40
N ALA A 166 -11.36 -23.55 -9.34
CA ALA A 166 -10.21 -22.73 -9.72
C ALA A 166 -9.90 -21.67 -8.66
N PRO A 167 -8.62 -21.28 -8.46
CA PRO A 167 -8.29 -20.08 -7.71
C PRO A 167 -8.84 -18.84 -8.40
N ALA A 168 -8.93 -17.73 -7.68
CA ALA A 168 -9.20 -16.44 -8.30
C ALA A 168 -8.12 -16.14 -9.35
N PRO A 169 -8.49 -15.55 -10.52
CA PRO A 169 -7.56 -15.10 -11.57
C PRO A 169 -6.75 -13.85 -11.14
N PHE A 170 -6.22 -13.88 -9.92
CA PHE A 170 -5.37 -12.87 -9.31
C PHE A 170 -3.98 -13.49 -9.11
N LEU A 171 -2.95 -12.78 -9.58
CA LEU A 171 -1.55 -13.19 -9.51
C LEU A 171 -0.74 -12.05 -8.88
N ARG A 172 0.00 -12.34 -7.82
CA ARG A 172 1.06 -11.46 -7.33
C ARG A 172 2.41 -12.06 -7.69
N ILE A 173 3.36 -11.23 -8.10
CA ILE A 173 4.69 -11.70 -8.50
C ILE A 173 5.64 -11.74 -7.28
N PRO A 174 6.36 -12.86 -7.05
CA PRO A 174 7.41 -13.01 -6.04
C PRO A 174 8.31 -11.78 -5.86
N GLY A 175 8.36 -11.25 -4.63
CA GLY A 175 9.12 -10.05 -4.27
C GLY A 175 8.80 -8.80 -5.11
N LEU A 176 7.64 -8.77 -5.78
CA LEU A 176 7.18 -7.79 -6.77
C LEU A 176 8.11 -7.63 -8.00
N ARG A 177 9.00 -8.60 -8.27
CA ARG A 177 10.02 -8.51 -9.34
C ARG A 177 9.49 -9.02 -10.70
N ARG A 178 8.99 -8.11 -11.53
CA ARG A 178 8.36 -8.39 -12.84
C ARG A 178 9.14 -7.83 -14.04
N THR A 179 8.77 -8.26 -15.23
CA THR A 179 9.12 -7.64 -16.52
C THR A 179 7.87 -7.40 -17.36
N ASP A 180 7.96 -6.57 -18.39
CA ASP A 180 6.85 -6.27 -19.31
C ASP A 180 6.31 -7.54 -20.01
N GLU A 181 7.16 -8.53 -20.28
CA GLU A 181 6.76 -9.82 -20.86
C GLU A 181 5.90 -10.63 -19.87
N ILE A 182 6.23 -10.59 -18.58
CA ILE A 182 5.46 -11.25 -17.51
C ILE A 182 4.09 -10.56 -17.37
N GLU A 183 4.03 -9.23 -17.43
CA GLU A 183 2.77 -8.47 -17.42
C GLU A 183 1.88 -8.81 -18.62
N LYS A 184 2.44 -8.81 -19.83
CA LYS A 184 1.74 -9.19 -21.07
C LYS A 184 1.28 -10.65 -21.04
N PHE A 185 2.07 -11.55 -20.43
CA PHE A 185 1.68 -12.94 -20.26
C PHE A 185 0.50 -13.10 -19.30
N ALA A 186 0.55 -12.47 -18.11
CA ALA A 186 -0.55 -12.49 -17.15
C ALA A 186 -1.85 -11.97 -17.79
N ALA A 187 -1.79 -10.82 -18.47
CA ALA A 187 -2.93 -10.24 -19.18
C ALA A 187 -3.48 -11.16 -20.28
N SER A 188 -2.62 -11.83 -21.07
CA SER A 188 -3.08 -12.77 -22.11
C SER A 188 -3.72 -14.05 -21.56
N LYS A 189 -3.40 -14.43 -20.32
CA LYS A 189 -4.11 -15.49 -19.55
C LYS A 189 -5.41 -14.99 -18.89
N GLY A 190 -5.70 -13.68 -18.93
CA GLY A 190 -6.82 -13.07 -18.22
C GLY A 190 -6.59 -12.94 -16.71
N LEU A 191 -5.33 -12.94 -16.25
CA LEU A 191 -4.96 -12.77 -14.86
C LEU A 191 -4.75 -11.28 -14.55
N GLN A 192 -5.29 -10.82 -13.43
CA GLN A 192 -4.97 -9.51 -12.87
C GLN A 192 -3.68 -9.58 -12.06
N LEU A 193 -2.73 -8.68 -12.36
CA LEU A 193 -1.47 -8.57 -11.64
C LEU A 193 -1.63 -7.64 -10.44
N TRP A 194 -1.52 -8.21 -9.25
CA TRP A 194 -1.62 -7.51 -7.97
C TRP A 194 -0.24 -7.13 -7.45
N SER A 195 0.03 -5.83 -7.39
CA SER A 195 1.02 -5.27 -6.47
C SER A 195 0.36 -5.04 -5.09
N ALA A 196 0.88 -4.10 -4.32
CA ALA A 196 0.21 -3.53 -3.15
C ALA A 196 0.30 -2.00 -3.18
N ASP A 197 -0.37 -1.33 -2.25
CA ASP A 197 -0.21 0.12 -2.05
C ASP A 197 0.85 0.43 -1.00
N PHE A 198 0.94 -0.43 0.03
CA PHE A 198 1.97 -0.37 1.07
C PHE A 198 2.19 -1.75 1.72
N PRO A 199 3.44 -2.11 2.07
CA PRO A 199 3.74 -3.29 2.89
C PRO A 199 3.84 -2.95 4.37
N ALA A 200 3.81 -3.95 5.25
CA ALA A 200 4.20 -3.80 6.66
C ALA A 200 5.69 -4.09 6.95
N ASP A 201 6.45 -4.54 5.94
CA ASP A 201 7.85 -5.03 6.03
C ASP A 201 8.04 -6.22 7.01
N ASP A 202 7.02 -7.05 7.20
CA ASP A 202 7.01 -8.22 8.07
C ASP A 202 7.92 -9.38 7.62
N TRP A 203 8.32 -9.40 6.36
CA TRP A 203 9.38 -10.26 5.84
C TRP A 203 10.79 -9.85 6.30
N ARG A 204 10.98 -8.63 6.81
CA ARG A 204 12.27 -8.15 7.35
C ARG A 204 12.43 -8.58 8.79
N ASP A 205 13.68 -8.57 9.28
CA ASP A 205 13.90 -8.76 10.71
C ASP A 205 13.60 -7.50 11.52
N VAL A 206 12.32 -7.36 11.87
CA VAL A 206 11.75 -6.27 12.67
C VAL A 206 10.80 -6.86 13.73
N SER A 207 10.51 -6.13 14.81
CA SER A 207 9.57 -6.60 15.83
C SER A 207 8.11 -6.56 15.34
N ALA A 208 7.23 -7.36 15.93
CA ALA A 208 5.78 -7.31 15.63
C ALA A 208 5.17 -5.93 15.91
N ALA A 209 5.65 -5.22 16.94
CA ALA A 209 5.29 -3.82 17.18
C ALA A 209 5.68 -2.91 15.99
N ARG A 210 6.84 -3.14 15.38
CA ARG A 210 7.29 -2.39 14.21
C ARG A 210 6.49 -2.71 12.94
N VAL A 211 6.06 -3.96 12.76
CA VAL A 211 5.12 -4.36 11.68
C VAL A 211 3.81 -3.58 11.81
N TYR A 212 3.23 -3.54 13.01
CA TYR A 212 2.05 -2.74 13.34
C TYR A 212 2.24 -1.24 13.05
N GLU A 213 3.36 -0.64 13.48
CA GLU A 213 3.68 0.77 13.23
C GLU A 213 3.79 1.09 11.74
N LEU A 214 4.46 0.22 10.97
CA LEU A 214 4.67 0.42 9.54
C LEU A 214 3.39 0.26 8.74
N ALA A 215 2.55 -0.73 9.07
CA ALA A 215 1.25 -0.93 8.43
C ALA A 215 0.38 0.33 8.57
N LEU A 216 0.17 0.82 9.80
CA LEU A 216 -0.72 1.95 10.05
C LEU A 216 -0.13 3.28 9.56
N LYS A 217 1.14 3.58 9.83
CA LYS A 217 1.76 4.84 9.37
C LYS A 217 1.74 4.97 7.85
N ARG A 218 1.89 3.85 7.12
CA ARG A 218 1.82 3.84 5.65
C ARG A 218 0.39 3.94 5.15
N LEU A 219 -0.57 3.29 5.80
CA LEU A 219 -2.00 3.46 5.52
C LEU A 219 -2.46 4.90 5.72
N GLU A 220 -2.13 5.54 6.84
CA GLU A 220 -2.53 6.92 7.14
C GLU A 220 -1.98 7.92 6.11
N ALA A 221 -0.74 7.73 5.66
CA ALA A 221 -0.16 8.52 4.57
C ALA A 221 -0.83 8.28 3.20
N LYS A 222 -1.52 7.16 3.03
CA LYS A 222 -2.22 6.76 1.79
C LYS A 222 -3.73 7.07 1.82
N GLY A 223 -4.36 7.10 3.00
CA GLY A 223 -5.81 7.24 3.22
C GLY A 223 -6.61 5.93 3.04
N LYS A 224 -6.12 5.02 2.19
CA LYS A 224 -6.72 3.72 1.83
C LYS A 224 -5.71 2.83 1.13
N GLY A 225 -6.05 1.56 0.86
CA GLY A 225 -5.31 0.74 -0.11
C GLY A 225 -5.14 -0.74 0.22
N ILE A 226 -4.35 -1.41 -0.61
CA ILE A 226 -3.92 -2.80 -0.46
C ILE A 226 -2.73 -2.88 0.51
N LEU A 227 -2.93 -3.53 1.65
CA LEU A 227 -1.89 -3.85 2.63
C LEU A 227 -1.27 -5.22 2.32
N LEU A 228 0.05 -5.26 2.13
CA LEU A 228 0.85 -6.48 1.97
C LEU A 228 1.41 -6.97 3.33
N LEU A 229 1.08 -8.22 3.65
CA LEU A 229 1.55 -9.06 4.75
C LEU A 229 1.94 -10.46 4.21
N HIS A 230 2.51 -11.32 5.04
CA HIS A 230 2.85 -12.70 4.73
C HIS A 230 2.34 -13.62 5.86
N ASP A 231 1.51 -14.63 5.56
CA ASP A 231 0.92 -15.50 6.58
C ASP A 231 1.92 -16.54 7.13
N ILE A 232 3.09 -16.68 6.49
CA ILE A 232 4.21 -17.49 6.97
C ILE A 232 5.03 -16.83 8.10
N GLN A 233 4.73 -15.58 8.49
CA GLN A 233 5.57 -14.80 9.42
C GLN A 233 5.03 -14.80 10.86
N PRO A 234 5.80 -15.26 11.87
CA PRO A 234 5.34 -15.26 13.26
C PRO A 234 5.09 -13.85 13.80
N ARG A 235 5.87 -12.87 13.34
CA ARG A 235 5.69 -11.45 13.71
C ARG A 235 4.37 -10.86 13.18
N THR A 236 3.82 -11.42 12.10
CA THR A 236 2.52 -11.04 11.55
C THR A 236 1.38 -11.62 12.37
N VAL A 237 1.50 -12.87 12.83
CA VAL A 237 0.56 -13.47 13.80
C VAL A 237 0.46 -12.61 15.07
N THR A 238 1.59 -12.14 15.60
CA THR A 238 1.61 -11.26 16.79
C THR A 238 1.09 -9.85 16.51
N ALA A 239 1.30 -9.30 15.30
CA ALA A 239 0.90 -7.93 14.97
C ALA A 239 -0.57 -7.80 14.55
N LEU A 240 -1.11 -8.79 13.84
CA LEU A 240 -2.40 -8.71 13.16
C LEU A 240 -3.59 -8.36 14.08
N PRO A 241 -3.76 -8.94 15.29
CA PRO A 241 -4.89 -8.57 16.15
C PRO A 241 -4.88 -7.08 16.49
N LYS A 242 -3.71 -6.53 16.84
CA LYS A 242 -3.56 -5.11 17.16
C LYS A 242 -3.79 -4.22 15.93
N ILE A 243 -3.36 -4.66 14.73
CA ILE A 243 -3.67 -3.94 13.49
C ILE A 243 -5.19 -3.89 13.29
N LEU A 244 -5.91 -5.01 13.42
CA LEU A 244 -7.36 -5.07 13.23
C LEU A 244 -8.15 -4.24 14.25
N SER A 245 -7.78 -4.29 15.54
CA SER A 245 -8.42 -3.45 16.57
C SER A 245 -8.18 -1.95 16.35
N GLU A 246 -6.94 -1.57 16.01
CA GLU A 246 -6.57 -0.16 15.81
C GLU A 246 -7.15 0.42 14.50
N LEU A 247 -7.29 -0.41 13.45
CA LEU A 247 -8.05 -0.05 12.25
C LEU A 247 -9.49 0.32 12.60
N LYS A 248 -10.19 -0.51 13.39
CA LYS A 248 -11.55 -0.21 13.85
C LYS A 248 -11.60 1.08 14.68
N ALA A 249 -10.68 1.25 15.62
CA ALA A 249 -10.60 2.43 16.47
C ALA A 249 -10.35 3.73 15.69
N ARG A 250 -9.67 3.66 14.54
CA ARG A 250 -9.43 4.79 13.63
C ARG A 250 -10.46 4.91 12.49
N GLY A 251 -11.58 4.18 12.55
CA GLY A 251 -12.67 4.25 11.57
C GLY A 251 -12.37 3.57 10.21
N TYR A 252 -11.29 2.79 10.11
CA TYR A 252 -10.99 2.02 8.91
C TYR A 252 -11.90 0.80 8.76
N ARG A 253 -12.14 0.44 7.50
CA ARG A 253 -13.09 -0.60 7.08
C ARG A 253 -12.37 -1.65 6.23
N ILE A 254 -12.51 -2.94 6.58
CA ILE A 254 -11.96 -4.02 5.75
C ILE A 254 -12.87 -4.24 4.55
N VAL A 255 -12.27 -4.28 3.36
CA VAL A 255 -12.91 -4.63 2.10
C VAL A 255 -12.39 -5.98 1.62
N HIS A 256 -13.31 -6.89 1.28
CA HIS A 256 -12.99 -8.15 0.63
C HIS A 256 -13.08 -7.98 -0.89
N VAL A 257 -12.27 -8.74 -1.64
CA VAL A 257 -12.18 -8.60 -3.10
C VAL A 257 -12.33 -9.96 -3.76
N MET A 258 -13.38 -10.13 -4.55
CA MET A 258 -13.65 -11.36 -5.29
C MET A 258 -13.53 -11.11 -6.80
N PRO A 259 -13.16 -12.12 -7.60
CA PRO A 259 -13.24 -12.03 -9.05
C PRO A 259 -14.71 -12.02 -9.53
N ALA A 260 -14.94 -11.35 -10.65
CA ALA A 260 -16.19 -11.46 -11.39
C ALA A 260 -16.35 -12.85 -12.02
N THR A 261 -17.58 -13.37 -12.00
CA THR A 261 -18.00 -14.63 -12.66
C THR A 261 -19.35 -14.39 -13.37
N PRO A 262 -19.86 -15.29 -14.22
CA PRO A 262 -21.16 -15.12 -14.86
C PRO A 262 -22.32 -14.94 -13.85
N GLU A 263 -22.19 -15.53 -12.66
CA GLU A 263 -23.14 -15.50 -11.55
C GLU A 263 -22.88 -14.32 -10.59
N ARG A 264 -21.70 -13.73 -10.64
CA ARG A 264 -21.26 -12.60 -9.80
C ARG A 264 -20.66 -11.49 -10.67
N PRO A 265 -21.49 -10.60 -11.25
CA PRO A 265 -21.01 -9.51 -12.10
C PRO A 265 -20.10 -8.54 -11.32
N ALA A 266 -19.21 -7.85 -12.05
CA ALA A 266 -18.31 -6.86 -11.47
C ALA A 266 -19.08 -5.68 -10.84
N THR A 267 -18.54 -5.12 -9.76
CA THR A 267 -19.09 -3.94 -9.10
C THR A 267 -18.98 -2.73 -10.05
N PRO A 268 -20.07 -1.98 -10.32
CA PRO A 268 -20.02 -0.75 -11.11
C PRO A 268 -19.06 0.26 -10.48
N THR A 269 -18.10 0.76 -11.25
CA THR A 269 -17.05 1.69 -10.77
C THR A 269 -16.61 2.64 -11.87
N GLU A 270 -16.20 3.86 -11.47
CA GLU A 270 -15.68 4.88 -12.37
C GLU A 270 -14.14 4.84 -12.48
N PRO A 271 -13.54 5.21 -13.62
CA PRO A 271 -12.07 5.24 -13.79
C PRO A 271 -11.30 6.10 -12.77
N GLN A 272 -11.99 7.01 -12.08
CA GLN A 272 -11.47 7.86 -11.01
C GLN A 272 -11.29 7.07 -9.70
N GLN A 273 -12.20 6.15 -9.36
CA GLN A 273 -12.11 5.35 -8.13
C GLN A 273 -10.89 4.41 -8.14
N TRP A 274 -10.44 3.97 -9.32
CA TRP A 274 -9.23 3.15 -9.50
C TRP A 274 -7.92 3.94 -9.32
N GLN A 275 -7.98 5.18 -8.82
CA GLN A 275 -6.82 6.01 -8.51
C GLN A 275 -6.77 6.24 -6.99
N LEU A 276 -5.60 6.00 -6.38
CA LEU A 276 -5.41 6.19 -4.94
C LEU A 276 -5.74 7.63 -4.49
N ARG A 277 -5.42 8.61 -5.34
CA ARG A 277 -5.78 10.02 -5.20
C ARG A 277 -6.24 10.53 -6.56
N PRO A 278 -7.55 10.49 -6.89
CA PRO A 278 -8.04 11.09 -8.13
C PRO A 278 -7.77 12.60 -8.11
N PRO A 279 -7.53 13.25 -9.27
CA PRO A 279 -7.53 14.70 -9.34
C PRO A 279 -8.93 15.19 -8.96
N SER A 280 -9.03 16.14 -8.01
CA SER A 280 -10.33 16.68 -7.63
C SER A 280 -10.96 17.43 -8.78
N GLU A 281 -12.29 17.40 -8.87
CA GLU A 281 -13.05 17.99 -9.97
C GLU A 281 -12.84 19.52 -10.07
N MET A 282 -12.46 20.17 -8.97
CA MET A 282 -12.01 21.58 -8.93
C MET A 282 -10.72 21.87 -9.73
N VAL A 283 -10.02 20.85 -10.24
CA VAL A 283 -8.86 20.98 -11.14
C VAL A 283 -9.27 20.82 -12.62
N ALA A 284 -10.58 20.76 -12.92
CA ALA A 284 -11.11 20.89 -14.27
C ALA A 284 -10.94 22.32 -14.80
N GLY A 285 -9.83 22.61 -15.48
CA GLY A 285 -9.69 23.84 -16.28
C GLY A 285 -8.27 24.23 -16.65
N SER A 286 -7.31 24.14 -15.73
CA SER A 286 -5.94 24.69 -15.89
C SER A 286 -5.02 23.92 -16.84
N ARG A 287 -5.58 23.16 -17.79
CA ARG A 287 -4.87 22.82 -19.03
C ARG A 287 -4.75 24.10 -19.86
N TRP A 288 -3.68 24.85 -19.64
CA TRP A 288 -3.22 25.86 -20.59
C TRP A 288 -3.35 25.28 -22.01
N PRO A 289 -4.02 25.98 -22.95
CA PRO A 289 -4.10 25.49 -24.31
C PRO A 289 -2.67 25.26 -24.79
N LYS A 290 -2.37 24.09 -25.35
CA LYS A 290 -1.09 23.87 -26.02
C LYS A 290 -1.01 24.97 -27.07
N VAL A 291 -0.11 25.93 -26.86
CA VAL A 291 0.15 26.98 -27.85
C VAL A 291 0.63 26.23 -29.09
N SER A 292 -0.27 26.11 -30.08
CA SER A 292 0.08 25.62 -31.41
C SER A 292 1.34 26.36 -31.82
N LYS A 293 2.35 25.65 -32.33
CA LYS A 293 3.55 26.31 -32.84
C LYS A 293 3.13 27.15 -34.03
N PHE A 294 2.76 28.41 -33.77
CA PHE A 294 2.49 29.40 -34.79
C PHE A 294 3.77 29.53 -35.59
N ALA A 295 3.76 28.97 -36.80
CA ALA A 295 4.78 29.26 -37.78
C ALA A 295 4.55 30.72 -38.18
N VAL A 296 5.19 31.63 -37.43
CA VAL A 296 5.28 33.03 -37.82
C VAL A 296 6.02 33.02 -39.16
N ALA A 297 5.26 33.21 -40.23
CA ALA A 297 5.85 33.47 -41.54
C ALA A 297 6.81 34.65 -41.35
N GLY A 298 8.07 34.46 -41.74
CA GLY A 298 9.10 35.49 -41.57
C GLY A 298 8.61 36.81 -42.18
N PRO A 299 8.90 37.96 -41.54
CA PRO A 299 8.39 39.24 -42.01
C PRO A 299 8.77 39.42 -43.48
N ALA A 300 7.77 39.60 -44.34
CA ALA A 300 8.00 39.95 -45.73
C ALA A 300 8.75 41.28 -45.74
N VAL A 301 10.01 41.24 -46.20
CA VAL A 301 10.85 42.44 -46.27
C VAL A 301 10.29 43.33 -47.37
N LEU A 302 9.47 44.29 -46.97
CA LEU A 302 9.05 45.38 -47.84
C LEU A 302 10.32 46.15 -48.27
N PRO A 303 10.42 46.57 -49.55
CA PRO A 303 11.58 47.30 -50.01
C PRO A 303 11.73 48.61 -49.23
N VAL A 304 12.95 48.90 -48.80
CA VAL A 304 13.27 50.17 -48.15
C VAL A 304 13.20 51.28 -49.21
N PRO A 305 12.41 52.36 -49.02
CA PRO A 305 12.39 53.48 -49.95
C PRO A 305 13.77 54.14 -50.02
N ALA A 306 14.12 54.67 -51.19
CA ALA A 306 15.45 55.22 -51.43
C ALA A 306 15.53 56.68 -50.96
N LEU A 307 16.75 57.14 -50.64
CA LEU A 307 16.99 58.54 -50.26
C LEU A 307 16.75 59.56 -51.40
N SER A 308 16.43 59.07 -52.62
CA SER A 308 15.89 59.85 -53.73
C SER A 308 14.44 60.30 -53.51
N ASP A 309 13.69 59.64 -52.62
CA ASP A 309 12.23 59.75 -52.56
C ASP A 309 11.76 60.91 -51.65
N LEU A 310 12.62 61.93 -51.48
CA LEU A 310 12.49 63.04 -50.54
C LEU A 310 12.87 64.39 -51.19
N ASP A 311 12.06 64.84 -52.15
CA ASP A 311 12.16 66.18 -52.76
C ASP A 311 11.85 67.30 -51.75
N TRP A 312 12.90 67.91 -51.19
CA TRP A 312 12.77 69.10 -50.34
C TRP A 312 13.02 70.40 -51.15
N HIS A 313 12.12 70.74 -52.07
CA HIS A 313 12.27 71.97 -52.85
C HIS A 313 11.79 73.23 -52.09
N THR A 314 12.77 74.01 -51.63
CA THR A 314 12.79 75.49 -51.52
C THR A 314 11.56 76.21 -50.92
N ALA A 315 11.74 76.78 -49.73
CA ALA A 315 10.96 77.90 -49.24
C ALA A 315 11.90 78.99 -48.67
N ASP A 316 12.24 79.99 -49.49
CA ASP A 316 12.98 81.18 -49.07
C ASP A 316 12.02 82.21 -48.43
N LEU A 317 12.27 82.58 -47.17
CA LEU A 317 11.74 83.79 -46.55
C LEU A 317 12.74 84.32 -45.51
N GLY A 318 13.40 85.44 -45.83
CA GLY A 318 14.34 86.12 -44.93
C GLY A 318 13.74 87.20 -44.02
N ALA A 319 14.61 88.12 -43.59
CA ALA A 319 14.33 89.38 -42.87
C ALA A 319 13.95 89.31 -41.37
N ARG A 320 14.98 89.49 -40.54
CA ARG A 320 15.06 90.40 -39.35
C ARG A 320 13.75 90.96 -38.74
N VAL A 321 13.60 90.79 -37.42
CA VAL A 321 13.50 91.92 -36.45
C VAL A 321 13.73 91.41 -35.02
N SER A 322 14.24 92.27 -34.13
CA SER A 322 14.43 91.97 -32.70
C SER A 322 13.69 92.98 -31.82
N ARG A 323 12.87 92.52 -30.87
CA ARG A 323 12.47 93.29 -29.67
C ARG A 323 11.88 92.40 -28.57
N ARG A 324 12.00 92.88 -27.32
CA ARG A 324 11.48 92.23 -26.11
C ARG A 324 9.97 92.49 -25.93
N GLY A 325 9.23 91.50 -25.44
CA GLY A 325 7.87 91.60 -24.92
C GLY A 325 7.63 90.51 -23.87
N ARG A 326 6.71 90.70 -22.92
CA ARG A 326 6.45 89.74 -21.83
C ARG A 326 5.07 89.09 -21.99
N GLY A 327 4.96 87.82 -21.60
CA GLY A 327 3.75 87.26 -20.99
C GLY A 327 3.10 86.08 -21.73
N VAL A 328 3.02 84.94 -21.01
CA VAL A 328 1.86 84.01 -20.89
C VAL A 328 1.19 83.49 -22.18
N SER A 329 0.95 82.20 -22.39
CA SER A 329 1.48 80.93 -21.87
C SER A 329 0.93 79.82 -22.80
N LEU A 330 1.73 78.81 -23.17
CA LEU A 330 1.22 77.64 -23.90
C LEU A 330 0.83 76.51 -22.92
N PRO A 331 -0.25 75.76 -23.18
CA PRO A 331 -0.64 74.61 -22.36
C PRO A 331 0.38 73.46 -22.50
N PRO A 332 0.61 72.67 -21.44
CA PRO A 332 1.65 71.64 -21.42
C PRO A 332 1.26 70.41 -22.27
N ALA A 333 2.26 69.82 -22.93
CA ALA A 333 2.11 68.51 -23.57
C ALA A 333 1.82 67.42 -22.52
N THR A 334 0.94 66.48 -22.86
CA THR A 334 0.59 65.35 -21.99
C THR A 334 1.78 64.40 -21.80
N PRO A 335 2.17 64.07 -20.56
CA PRO A 335 3.29 63.18 -20.32
C PRO A 335 2.90 61.71 -20.56
N TRP A 336 3.47 61.11 -21.60
CA TRP A 336 3.59 59.65 -21.66
C TRP A 336 4.36 59.15 -20.43
N PRO A 337 4.02 57.97 -19.87
CA PRO A 337 4.72 57.43 -18.71
C PRO A 337 6.19 57.16 -19.07
N ARG A 338 7.10 57.82 -18.34
CA ARG A 338 8.55 57.63 -18.50
C ARG A 338 8.94 56.23 -18.04
N GLN A 339 10.00 55.68 -18.63
CA GLN A 339 10.64 54.46 -18.14
C GLN A 339 11.06 54.64 -16.68
N THR A 340 10.46 53.86 -15.77
CA THR A 340 10.99 53.70 -14.40
C THR A 340 12.26 52.86 -14.45
N SER A 341 13.36 53.43 -13.97
CA SER A 341 14.63 52.73 -13.77
C SER A 341 14.47 51.56 -12.81
N LEU A 342 14.96 50.38 -13.19
CA LEU A 342 15.11 49.26 -12.27
C LEU A 342 16.20 49.58 -11.22
N PRO A 343 15.99 49.26 -9.92
CA PRO A 343 17.05 49.32 -8.92
C PRO A 343 18.09 48.20 -9.17
N PRO A 344 19.35 48.37 -8.69
CA PRO A 344 20.40 47.38 -8.90
C PRO A 344 20.16 46.08 -8.12
N VAL A 345 20.66 44.96 -8.64
CA VAL A 345 20.67 43.66 -7.96
C VAL A 345 21.61 43.72 -6.77
N GLY A 346 21.11 43.62 -5.53
CA GLY A 346 22.00 43.75 -4.37
C GLY A 346 21.39 43.72 -2.97
N THR A 347 20.54 42.74 -2.62
CA THR A 347 20.52 42.14 -1.26
C THR A 347 19.60 40.92 -1.22
N LEU A 348 20.02 39.86 -0.52
CA LEU A 348 19.14 38.73 -0.20
C LEU A 348 18.20 39.13 0.94
N ALA A 349 16.91 38.82 0.81
CA ALA A 349 15.95 38.97 1.90
C ALA A 349 16.25 37.93 2.99
N ALA A 350 17.07 38.31 3.97
CA ALA A 350 17.34 37.49 5.15
C ALA A 350 16.06 37.34 5.98
N LEU A 351 15.48 36.13 5.97
CA LEU A 351 14.38 35.78 6.87
C LEU A 351 14.85 35.93 8.33
N PRO A 352 14.01 36.45 9.24
CA PRO A 352 14.41 36.71 10.61
C PRO A 352 14.79 35.41 11.33
N ILE A 353 16.05 35.33 11.76
CA ILE A 353 16.55 34.22 12.59
C ILE A 353 15.87 34.35 13.97
N PRO A 354 15.18 33.31 14.49
CA PRO A 354 14.58 33.37 15.81
C PRO A 354 15.65 33.51 16.89
N ALA A 355 15.38 34.33 17.91
CA ALA A 355 16.30 34.53 19.02
C ALA A 355 16.58 33.21 19.76
N ALA A 356 17.82 33.02 20.22
CA ALA A 356 18.25 31.78 20.89
C ALA A 356 17.43 31.41 22.14
N SER A 357 16.72 32.38 22.73
CA SER A 357 15.77 32.17 23.84
C SER A 357 14.56 31.29 23.49
N VAL A 358 14.19 31.15 22.20
CA VAL A 358 13.00 30.39 21.77
C VAL A 358 13.09 28.89 22.10
N PHE A 359 14.30 28.35 22.26
CA PHE A 359 14.53 26.95 22.65
C PHE A 359 14.93 26.77 24.13
N ASN A 360 14.90 27.85 24.93
CA ASN A 360 15.43 27.84 26.28
C ASN A 360 14.39 27.32 27.29
N ILE A 361 14.43 26.01 27.56
CA ILE A 361 13.55 25.33 28.52
C ILE A 361 13.87 25.86 29.94
N PRO A 362 12.92 26.49 30.66
CA PRO A 362 13.17 26.97 32.02
C PRO A 362 13.46 25.80 32.96
N GLU A 363 14.36 26.04 33.92
CA GLU A 363 15.04 24.97 34.66
C GLU A 363 14.09 24.13 35.53
N SER A 364 13.00 24.72 36.01
CA SER A 364 11.89 24.03 36.69
C SER A 364 11.26 22.91 35.84
N THR A 365 11.21 23.07 34.52
CA THR A 365 10.66 22.04 33.61
C THR A 365 11.63 20.86 33.41
N ARG A 366 12.96 21.10 33.49
CA ARG A 366 13.96 20.03 33.43
C ARG A 366 13.88 19.11 34.66
N VAL A 367 13.71 19.69 35.85
CA VAL A 367 13.52 18.93 37.10
C VAL A 367 12.29 18.03 37.01
N ALA A 368 11.17 18.54 36.46
CA ALA A 368 9.95 17.77 36.27
C ALA A 368 10.13 16.56 35.32
N MET A 369 10.83 16.72 34.19
CA MET A 369 11.11 15.61 33.28
C MET A 369 12.02 14.53 33.89
N LEU A 370 13.05 14.94 34.64
CA LEU A 370 13.95 13.99 35.33
C LEU A 370 13.22 13.20 36.42
N ALA A 371 12.34 13.86 37.20
CA ALA A 371 11.53 13.21 38.23
C ALA A 371 10.53 12.19 37.64
N LEU A 372 9.98 12.45 36.46
CA LEU A 372 9.11 11.51 35.74
C LEU A 372 9.86 10.27 35.22
N SER A 373 11.12 10.43 34.80
CA SER A 373 11.97 9.31 34.38
C SER A 373 12.36 8.41 35.57
N ALA A 374 12.80 9.02 36.68
CA ALA A 374 13.20 8.31 37.90
C ALA A 374 12.07 7.51 38.57
N ARG A 375 10.81 7.90 38.40
CA ARG A 375 9.65 7.18 38.94
C ARG A 375 9.24 5.94 38.12
N ARG A 376 9.84 5.69 36.95
CA ARG A 376 9.51 4.52 36.11
C ARG A 376 10.40 3.30 36.35
N THR A 377 11.54 3.46 36.99
CA THR A 377 12.48 2.35 37.30
C THR A 377 12.23 1.69 38.66
N THR A 378 11.58 2.36 39.61
CA THR A 378 11.32 1.83 40.95
C THR A 378 10.09 0.93 41.05
N SER A 379 9.15 0.99 40.12
CA SER A 379 7.88 0.23 40.17
C SER A 379 7.99 -1.27 39.79
N ILE A 380 9.18 -1.78 39.46
CA ILE A 380 9.40 -3.18 39.02
C ILE A 380 10.11 -4.01 40.10
N ALA A 381 10.70 -3.38 41.13
CA ALA A 381 11.50 -4.05 42.15
C ALA A 381 10.73 -4.57 43.38
N GLN A 382 9.42 -4.28 43.49
CA GLN A 382 8.69 -4.36 44.77
C GLN A 382 7.36 -5.13 44.72
N VAL A 383 7.27 -6.20 43.91
CA VAL A 383 6.20 -7.23 44.02
C VAL A 383 6.82 -8.64 43.99
N ARG A 384 7.68 -8.92 44.96
CA ARG A 384 8.08 -10.27 45.38
C ARG A 384 8.55 -10.22 46.83
N SER A 385 8.24 -11.29 47.59
CA SER A 385 8.60 -11.46 49.00
C SER A 385 7.93 -10.51 50.01
N THR A 386 6.66 -10.77 50.35
CA THR A 386 6.20 -10.93 51.76
C THR A 386 4.74 -11.40 51.79
N GLU A 387 4.51 -12.67 52.10
CA GLU A 387 3.50 -13.06 53.09
C GLU A 387 3.83 -14.47 53.61
N VAL A 388 3.74 -14.66 54.93
CA VAL A 388 4.11 -15.91 55.61
C VAL A 388 3.08 -16.21 56.68
N SER A 389 2.46 -17.38 56.58
CA SER A 389 1.83 -18.20 57.64
C SER A 389 1.29 -17.47 58.90
N SER A 390 -0.02 -17.59 59.14
CA SER A 390 -0.48 -18.57 60.12
C SER A 390 -2.01 -18.63 60.30
N ALA A 391 -2.58 -19.80 60.04
CA ALA A 391 -3.82 -20.30 60.63
C ALA A 391 -3.84 -21.83 60.43
N GLY A 392 -4.26 -22.61 61.42
CA GLY A 392 -4.38 -24.06 61.25
C GLY A 392 -5.08 -24.74 62.41
N LEU A 393 -5.58 -25.96 62.18
CA LEU A 393 -5.77 -27.02 63.19
C LEU A 393 -6.26 -28.33 62.54
N ALA A 394 -5.80 -29.46 63.11
CA ALA A 394 -6.30 -30.85 62.98
C ALA A 394 -6.34 -31.53 61.57
N GLY A 395 -5.93 -32.82 61.48
CA GLY A 395 -6.01 -33.56 60.20
C GLY A 395 -5.64 -35.07 60.12
N LYS A 396 -4.86 -35.64 61.05
CA LYS A 396 -4.57 -37.10 61.19
C LYS A 396 -4.04 -37.94 59.98
N SER A 397 -2.75 -38.31 60.10
CA SER A 397 -2.26 -39.73 60.07
C SER A 397 -1.80 -40.42 58.76
N ARG A 398 -0.92 -41.42 58.98
CA ARG A 398 -0.25 -42.39 58.07
C ARG A 398 0.79 -41.79 57.10
N ARG A 399 2.11 -41.95 57.33
CA ARG A 399 2.96 -43.16 57.25
C ARG A 399 3.00 -43.83 55.86
N HIS A 400 4.14 -43.73 55.19
CA HIS A 400 4.97 -44.90 54.89
C HIS A 400 6.43 -44.52 54.62
N ASP A 401 7.38 -45.30 55.16
CA ASP A 401 8.82 -45.08 55.06
C ASP A 401 9.44 -45.81 53.87
N ARG A 402 10.42 -45.20 53.19
CA ARG A 402 11.71 -45.88 52.92
C ARG A 402 12.84 -44.91 52.55
N ALA A 403 14.03 -45.21 53.07
CA ALA A 403 15.32 -44.63 52.64
C ALA A 403 15.74 -45.26 51.28
N THR A 404 16.79 -44.81 50.57
CA THR A 404 18.19 -44.66 51.03
C THR A 404 19.03 -43.59 50.32
N THR A 405 20.15 -43.25 50.98
CA THR A 405 21.37 -42.55 50.54
C THR A 405 21.78 -42.73 49.05
N ALA A 406 22.35 -41.77 48.29
CA ALA A 406 23.17 -40.55 48.52
C ALA A 406 24.70 -40.70 48.25
N GLN A 407 25.33 -39.57 47.87
CA GLN A 407 26.78 -39.30 47.66
C GLN A 407 27.41 -39.61 46.28
N ALA A 408 28.58 -38.98 46.04
CA ALA A 408 29.29 -38.74 44.77
C ALA A 408 30.79 -38.37 45.10
N PRO A 409 31.62 -37.78 44.20
CA PRO A 409 32.19 -38.35 42.96
C PRO A 409 33.75 -38.20 42.86
N VAL A 410 34.35 -38.70 41.75
CA VAL A 410 35.77 -38.50 41.26
C VAL A 410 36.90 -39.00 42.20
N PRO A 411 38.21 -39.09 41.80
CA PRO A 411 38.91 -38.64 40.58
C PRO A 411 39.49 -39.76 39.68
N ALA A 412 40.37 -39.42 38.74
CA ALA A 412 40.99 -40.29 37.74
C ALA A 412 42.48 -39.99 37.55
N GLU A 413 43.28 -40.95 37.07
CA GLU A 413 44.65 -40.73 36.58
C GLU A 413 45.08 -41.71 35.46
N GLN A 414 46.31 -41.56 34.99
CA GLN A 414 46.93 -42.00 33.72
C GLN A 414 47.50 -43.46 33.82
N ALA A 415 48.21 -44.11 32.87
CA ALA A 415 48.81 -43.66 31.60
C ALA A 415 49.10 -44.83 30.60
N ALA A 416 49.10 -44.49 29.30
CA ALA A 416 50.12 -44.81 28.27
C ALA A 416 50.49 -46.24 27.77
N GLN A 417 51.19 -46.21 26.61
CA GLN A 417 52.05 -47.21 25.94
C GLN A 417 51.46 -48.19 24.89
N ALA A 418 52.16 -48.22 23.75
CA ALA A 418 52.19 -49.22 22.66
C ALA A 418 53.69 -49.46 22.32
N PRO A 419 54.07 -50.52 21.58
CA PRO A 419 54.36 -50.34 20.13
C PRO A 419 54.19 -51.62 19.24
N GLU A 420 54.36 -51.46 17.91
CA GLU A 420 54.89 -52.39 16.85
C GLU A 420 54.47 -53.89 16.80
N GLY A 421 54.50 -54.68 15.70
CA GLY A 421 54.91 -54.58 14.28
C GLY A 421 55.09 -56.04 13.72
N ALA A 422 55.15 -56.41 12.44
CA ALA A 422 54.94 -55.79 11.11
C ALA A 422 54.78 -56.93 10.03
N SER A 423 54.94 -56.66 8.72
CA SER A 423 54.81 -57.58 7.54
C SER A 423 53.35 -57.95 7.13
N GLY A 424 52.92 -58.06 5.87
CA GLY A 424 53.50 -57.90 4.51
C GLY A 424 52.45 -58.35 3.46
N ALA A 425 52.53 -58.17 2.12
CA ALA A 425 53.45 -57.50 1.20
C ALA A 425 52.70 -57.15 -0.14
N ALA A 426 53.35 -57.03 -1.31
CA ALA A 426 52.74 -56.76 -2.63
C ALA A 426 53.55 -57.40 -3.80
N PRO A 427 53.04 -57.53 -5.06
CA PRO A 427 53.07 -56.40 -6.03
C PRO A 427 51.98 -56.32 -7.16
N LYS A 428 51.59 -55.07 -7.49
CA LYS A 428 51.50 -54.36 -8.82
C LYS A 428 51.61 -55.10 -10.18
N PRO A 429 51.22 -54.49 -11.35
CA PRO A 429 50.35 -53.30 -11.62
C PRO A 429 49.47 -53.31 -12.93
N ALA A 430 48.78 -52.17 -13.17
CA ALA A 430 48.59 -51.47 -14.47
C ALA A 430 47.32 -51.66 -15.37
N ALA A 431 46.41 -50.70 -15.25
CA ALA A 431 45.80 -49.85 -16.30
C ALA A 431 45.19 -50.41 -17.61
N GLN A 432 43.91 -50.05 -17.87
CA GLN A 432 43.56 -49.06 -18.91
C GLN A 432 42.11 -48.54 -18.79
N ALA A 433 41.82 -47.40 -19.43
CA ALA A 433 40.48 -46.83 -19.56
C ALA A 433 40.04 -46.81 -21.03
N LYS A 434 38.73 -46.81 -21.30
CA LYS A 434 38.17 -46.48 -22.64
C LYS A 434 36.76 -45.90 -22.57
N ARG A 435 36.32 -45.27 -23.67
CA ARG A 435 35.25 -44.26 -23.70
C ARG A 435 34.51 -44.28 -25.05
N ASN A 436 33.23 -43.88 -25.04
CA ASN A 436 32.41 -43.37 -26.16
C ASN A 436 32.01 -44.28 -27.35
N ALA A 437 30.69 -44.52 -27.44
CA ALA A 437 29.85 -44.73 -28.63
C ALA A 437 28.37 -44.54 -28.20
N ARG A 438 27.33 -44.28 -29.02
CA ARG A 438 27.09 -43.69 -30.36
C ARG A 438 25.56 -43.49 -30.46
N SER A 439 24.91 -42.63 -31.27
CA SER A 439 25.24 -41.34 -31.94
C SER A 439 24.02 -40.91 -32.80
N VAL A 440 23.91 -39.64 -33.23
CA VAL A 440 22.97 -39.12 -34.29
C VAL A 440 21.49 -38.99 -33.84
N ARG A 441 20.67 -37.98 -34.25
CA ARG A 441 20.80 -36.89 -35.24
C ARG A 441 20.24 -35.55 -34.72
N VAL A 442 20.83 -34.43 -35.17
CA VAL A 442 20.16 -33.11 -35.24
C VAL A 442 20.12 -32.70 -36.72
N ALA A 443 19.03 -32.07 -37.16
CA ALA A 443 18.92 -31.49 -38.49
C ALA A 443 18.09 -30.20 -38.45
N GLY A 444 18.76 -29.06 -38.24
CA GLY A 444 18.19 -27.74 -38.51
C GLY A 444 18.75 -27.21 -39.83
N LEU A 445 17.88 -26.94 -40.80
CA LEU A 445 18.29 -26.30 -42.06
C LEU A 445 18.28 -24.77 -41.88
N LYS A 446 19.35 -24.09 -42.30
CA LYS A 446 19.49 -22.63 -42.17
C LYS A 446 19.36 -21.95 -43.54
N LYS A 447 18.88 -20.72 -43.54
CA LYS A 447 18.63 -19.88 -44.72
C LYS A 447 19.82 -19.84 -45.70
N ARG A 448 19.50 -19.76 -46.99
CA ARG A 448 19.94 -18.63 -47.81
C ARG A 448 18.79 -17.63 -47.90
#